data_AF-A0A847GPD2-F1
#
_entry.id   AF-A0A847GPD2-F1
#
_cell.length_a   1.000
_cell.length_b   1.000
_cell.length_c   1.000
_cell.angle_alpha   90.00
_cell.angle_beta   90.00
_cell.angle_gamma   90.00
#
_symmetry.space_group_name_H-M   'P 1'
#
loop_
_entity.id
_entity.type
_entity.pdbx_description
1 polymer ?
#
loop_
_entity_poly.entity_id
_entity_poly.type
_entity_poly.pdbx_seq_one_letter_code
_entity_poly.pdbx_strand_id
1 'polypeptide(L)'
;MSDAWHVASVNFAEDDGSLPTIDLGDLTSASIAKIYRYISAHGRCVTETPTIWDNELQLDAPLMSVTDPCDWVQRGRTDSFHCCFGGVSIDGVEIPVLGIFVFKNGIEIDFRMGRDWNPRNVDAFFRLLAYLQSLAPESTIQSAETEGLMDEGSFLEALRLYLARRGRTKP
;
A
#
# COMPACT_ATOMS: atom_id res chain seq x y z
N MET A 1 -7.90 24.17 7.54
CA MET A 1 -7.14 23.23 6.68
C MET A 1 -8.14 22.20 6.23
N SER A 2 -8.25 21.88 4.94
CA SER A 2 -9.05 20.71 4.56
C SER A 2 -8.38 19.48 5.15
N ASP A 3 -9.17 18.63 5.79
CA ASP A 3 -8.75 17.28 6.12
C ASP A 3 -8.70 16.46 4.82
N ALA A 4 -7.90 15.40 4.79
CA ALA A 4 -7.84 14.51 3.61
C ALA A 4 -9.21 14.00 3.20
N TRP A 5 -10.08 13.77 4.18
CA TRP A 5 -11.44 13.31 3.96
C TRP A 5 -12.25 14.28 3.10
N HIS A 6 -12.28 15.57 3.43
CA HIS A 6 -13.04 16.56 2.67
C HIS A 6 -12.57 16.67 1.22
N VAL A 7 -11.29 16.40 0.95
CA VAL A 7 -10.75 16.46 -0.40
C VAL A 7 -11.01 15.16 -1.16
N ALA A 8 -10.66 14.02 -0.57
CA ALA A 8 -10.53 12.75 -1.28
C ALA A 8 -11.58 11.69 -0.92
N SER A 9 -12.64 12.01 -0.16
CA SER A 9 -13.63 11.02 0.32
C SER A 9 -14.27 10.19 -0.79
N VAL A 10 -14.37 10.72 -2.01
CA VAL A 10 -14.91 10.00 -3.16
C VAL A 10 -14.14 8.71 -3.48
N ASN A 11 -12.85 8.65 -3.12
CA ASN A 11 -12.02 7.46 -3.30
C ASN A 11 -12.25 6.39 -2.23
N PHE A 12 -13.05 6.65 -1.19
CA PHE A 12 -13.17 5.78 -0.02
C PHE A 12 -14.61 5.45 0.39
N ALA A 13 -15.56 6.36 0.18
CA ALA A 13 -16.81 6.37 0.94
C ALA A 13 -17.90 5.42 0.40
N GLU A 14 -18.06 5.34 -0.92
CA GLU A 14 -19.11 4.54 -1.56
C GLU A 14 -18.54 3.22 -2.06
N ASP A 15 -18.98 2.11 -1.48
CA ASP A 15 -18.59 0.77 -1.91
C ASP A 15 -19.37 0.40 -3.18
N ASP A 16 -18.73 0.57 -4.34
CA ASP A 16 -19.26 0.16 -5.64
C ASP A 16 -18.76 -1.23 -6.08
N GLY A 17 -18.06 -1.94 -5.18
CA GLY A 17 -17.45 -3.24 -5.42
C GLY A 17 -16.07 -3.20 -6.08
N SER A 18 -15.55 -2.04 -6.46
CA SER A 18 -14.18 -1.89 -6.97
C SER A 18 -13.14 -1.93 -5.84
N LEU A 19 -11.88 -2.08 -6.22
CA LEU A 19 -10.72 -2.02 -5.33
C LEU A 19 -9.78 -0.91 -5.81
N PRO A 20 -10.03 0.35 -5.44
CA PRO A 20 -9.14 1.44 -5.79
C PRO A 20 -7.70 1.12 -5.40
N THR A 21 -6.81 1.22 -6.38
CA THR A 21 -5.42 0.81 -6.25
C THR A 21 -4.51 2.01 -6.51
N ILE A 22 -3.56 2.19 -5.61
CA ILE A 22 -2.45 3.13 -5.78
C ILE A 22 -1.19 2.37 -6.18
N ASP A 23 -0.42 2.96 -7.08
CA ASP A 23 0.89 2.47 -7.48
C ASP A 23 1.98 3.30 -6.83
N LEU A 24 2.91 2.63 -6.13
CA LEU A 24 4.20 3.15 -5.71
C LEU A 24 5.24 2.65 -6.71
N GLY A 25 5.41 3.41 -7.79
CA GLY A 25 6.31 3.10 -8.89
C GLY A 25 7.76 3.54 -8.66
N ASP A 26 8.62 3.20 -9.62
CA ASP A 26 10.05 3.55 -9.67
C ASP A 26 10.87 3.08 -8.45
N LEU A 27 10.43 2.00 -7.79
CA LEU A 27 11.09 1.52 -6.59
C LEU A 27 12.34 0.69 -6.90
N THR A 28 13.38 0.92 -6.11
CA THR A 28 14.53 0.01 -6.04
C THR A 28 14.16 -1.27 -5.27
N SER A 29 14.90 -2.36 -5.52
CA SER A 29 14.74 -3.62 -4.78
C SER A 29 14.86 -3.44 -3.26
N ALA A 30 15.78 -2.58 -2.82
CA ALA A 30 15.96 -2.24 -1.41
C ALA A 30 14.75 -1.50 -0.83
N SER A 31 14.13 -0.61 -1.60
CA SER A 31 12.94 0.15 -1.18
C SER A 31 11.70 -0.73 -1.11
N ILE A 32 11.51 -1.63 -2.08
CA ILE A 32 10.45 -2.65 -2.07
C ILE A 32 10.54 -3.48 -0.78
N ALA A 33 11.72 -4.02 -0.49
CA ALA A 33 11.93 -4.84 0.71
C ALA A 33 11.70 -4.04 2.01
N LYS A 34 12.07 -2.76 2.06
CA LYS A 34 11.82 -1.89 3.23
C LYS A 34 10.33 -1.64 3.45
N ILE A 35 9.59 -1.28 2.40
CA ILE A 35 8.16 -0.99 2.46
C ILE A 35 7.40 -2.25 2.88
N TYR A 36 7.63 -3.37 2.19
CA TYR A 36 6.97 -4.64 2.51
C TYR A 36 7.26 -5.08 3.94
N ARG A 37 8.52 -5.03 4.38
CA ARG A 37 8.90 -5.38 5.76
C ARG A 37 8.25 -4.46 6.79
N TYR A 38 8.12 -3.17 6.48
CA TYR A 38 7.43 -2.26 7.38
C TYR A 38 5.97 -2.67 7.56
N ILE A 39 5.24 -2.93 6.47
CA ILE A 39 3.83 -3.33 6.52
C ILE A 39 3.67 -4.67 7.22
N SER A 40 4.49 -5.66 6.89
CA SER A 40 4.40 -7.00 7.50
C SER A 40 4.80 -7.04 8.98
N ALA A 41 5.65 -6.12 9.44
CA ALA A 41 6.00 -5.99 10.85
C ALA A 41 4.96 -5.22 11.68
N HIS A 42 4.17 -4.34 11.05
CA HIS A 42 3.18 -3.49 11.74
C HIS A 42 1.73 -3.91 11.48
N GLY A 43 1.51 -4.88 10.61
CA GLY A 43 0.22 -5.50 10.33
C GLY A 43 0.24 -7.00 10.56
N ARG A 44 -0.90 -7.63 10.34
CA ARG A 44 -1.09 -9.07 10.33
C ARG A 44 -1.62 -9.48 8.97
N CYS A 45 -1.03 -10.49 8.35
CA CYS A 45 -1.62 -11.07 7.15
C CYS A 45 -3.00 -11.68 7.49
N VAL A 46 -4.04 -11.19 6.81
CA VAL A 46 -5.43 -11.61 7.00
C VAL A 46 -5.97 -12.44 5.84
N THR A 47 -5.18 -12.62 4.77
CA THR A 47 -5.45 -13.62 3.74
C THR A 47 -5.41 -15.01 4.40
N GLU A 48 -6.42 -15.84 4.19
CA GLU A 48 -6.57 -17.14 4.86
C GLU A 48 -5.43 -18.11 4.50
N THR A 49 -5.08 -18.16 3.22
CA THR A 49 -4.01 -19.02 2.68
C THR A 49 -3.18 -18.24 1.66
N PRO A 50 -2.32 -17.30 2.08
CA PRO A 50 -1.54 -16.51 1.15
C PRO A 50 -0.49 -17.42 0.50
N THR A 51 -0.51 -17.50 -0.83
CA THR A 51 0.46 -18.26 -1.61
C THR A 51 1.32 -17.33 -2.46
N ILE A 52 2.45 -17.86 -2.88
CA ILE A 52 3.38 -17.25 -3.82
C ILE A 52 3.77 -18.33 -4.82
N TRP A 53 3.69 -18.01 -6.11
CA TRP A 53 4.05 -18.96 -7.15
C TRP A 53 5.57 -19.09 -7.25
N ASP A 54 6.07 -20.32 -7.15
CA ASP A 54 7.48 -20.65 -7.29
C ASP A 54 7.77 -21.10 -8.74
N ASN A 55 8.38 -20.23 -9.55
CA ASN A 55 8.74 -20.54 -10.93
C ASN A 55 9.80 -21.65 -11.05
N GLU A 56 10.62 -21.90 -10.02
CA GLU A 56 11.63 -22.96 -10.07
C GLU A 56 10.98 -24.34 -9.83
N LEU A 57 10.05 -24.42 -8.87
CA LEU A 57 9.36 -25.67 -8.51
C LEU A 57 8.02 -25.87 -9.23
N GLN A 58 7.51 -24.84 -9.92
CA GLN A 58 6.22 -24.82 -10.61
C GLN A 58 5.05 -25.18 -9.69
N LEU A 59 4.99 -24.56 -8.52
CA LEU A 59 3.95 -24.80 -7.51
C LEU A 59 3.68 -23.56 -6.64
N ASP A 60 2.51 -23.56 -6.01
CA ASP A 60 2.18 -22.62 -4.94
C ASP A 60 2.94 -22.96 -3.65
N ALA A 61 3.78 -22.04 -3.19
CA ALA A 61 4.38 -22.09 -1.86
C ALA A 61 3.56 -21.22 -0.88
N PRO A 62 3.44 -21.61 0.40
CA PRO A 62 2.86 -20.73 1.41
C PRO A 62 3.72 -19.47 1.59
N LEU A 63 3.16 -18.29 1.32
CA LEU A 63 3.90 -17.02 1.35
C LEU A 63 4.57 -16.77 2.70
N MET A 64 3.87 -17.07 3.80
CA MET A 64 4.37 -16.86 5.16
C MET A 64 5.50 -17.82 5.57
N SER A 65 5.75 -18.86 4.78
CA SER A 65 6.88 -19.78 4.97
C SER A 65 8.13 -19.35 4.17
N VAL A 66 8.02 -18.33 3.32
CA VAL A 66 9.15 -17.80 2.54
C VAL A 66 9.89 -16.75 3.36
N THR A 67 11.18 -16.96 3.60
CA THR A 67 12.01 -16.07 4.43
C THR A 67 12.10 -14.64 3.90
N ASP A 68 12.22 -14.48 2.58
CA ASP A 68 12.27 -13.17 1.93
C ASP A 68 11.52 -13.23 0.57
N PRO A 69 10.21 -13.01 0.56
CA PRO A 69 9.42 -13.08 -0.66
C PRO A 69 9.76 -11.94 -1.64
N CYS A 70 10.29 -10.81 -1.15
CA CYS A 70 10.77 -9.74 -2.02
C CYS A 70 12.02 -10.17 -2.80
N ASP A 71 12.97 -10.88 -2.18
CA ASP A 71 14.13 -11.44 -2.88
C ASP A 71 13.72 -12.42 -3.99
N TRP A 72 12.65 -13.21 -3.79
CA TRP A 72 12.11 -14.09 -4.83
C TRP A 72 11.64 -13.31 -6.06
N VAL A 73 10.94 -12.20 -5.87
CA VAL A 73 10.51 -11.30 -6.96
C VAL A 73 11.74 -10.74 -7.70
N GLN A 74 12.73 -10.26 -6.95
CA GLN A 74 13.92 -9.62 -7.53
C GLN A 74 14.77 -10.59 -8.36
N ARG A 75 14.84 -11.85 -7.94
CA ARG A 75 15.55 -12.92 -8.67
C ARG A 75 14.73 -13.55 -9.80
N GLY A 76 13.45 -13.19 -9.95
CA GLY A 76 12.56 -13.77 -10.95
C GLY A 76 12.08 -15.19 -10.62
N ARG A 77 12.23 -15.62 -9.36
CA ARG A 77 11.64 -16.89 -8.88
C ARG A 77 10.12 -16.78 -8.74
N THR A 78 9.60 -15.57 -8.58
CA THR A 78 8.19 -15.25 -8.77
C THR A 78 8.09 -13.95 -9.55
N ASP A 79 7.00 -13.74 -10.28
CA ASP A 79 6.78 -12.48 -11.01
C ASP A 79 6.22 -11.38 -10.10
N SER A 80 5.34 -11.79 -9.18
CA SER A 80 4.73 -10.93 -8.17
C SER A 80 4.07 -11.79 -7.09
N PHE A 81 3.64 -11.16 -6.00
CA PHE A 81 2.74 -11.78 -5.04
C PHE A 81 1.80 -10.73 -4.45
N HIS A 82 0.68 -11.22 -3.89
CA HIS A 82 -0.33 -10.40 -3.27
C HIS A 82 -0.74 -10.97 -1.91
N CYS A 83 -0.92 -10.11 -0.92
CA CYS A 83 -1.54 -10.48 0.34
C CYS A 83 -2.17 -9.29 1.04
N CYS A 84 -3.21 -9.56 1.83
CA CYS A 84 -3.93 -8.54 2.58
C CYS A 84 -3.38 -8.44 4.01
N PHE A 85 -3.20 -7.21 4.48
CA PHE A 85 -2.80 -6.91 5.85
C PHE A 85 -3.87 -6.10 6.58
N GLY A 86 -4.28 -6.59 7.75
CA GLY A 86 -5.07 -5.85 8.73
C GLY A 86 -4.23 -5.44 9.96
N GLY A 87 -4.76 -4.58 10.83
CA GLY A 87 -4.06 -4.15 12.04
C GLY A 87 -2.93 -3.13 11.82
N VAL A 88 -2.69 -2.69 10.58
CA VAL A 88 -1.73 -1.63 10.28
C VAL A 88 -2.25 -0.33 10.91
N SER A 89 -1.42 0.33 11.71
CA SER A 89 -1.81 1.57 12.39
C SER A 89 -0.74 2.66 12.30
N ILE A 90 -1.19 3.90 12.29
CA ILE A 90 -0.36 5.11 12.39
C ILE A 90 -0.94 5.99 13.49
N ASP A 91 -0.09 6.49 14.39
CA ASP A 91 -0.49 7.33 15.52
C ASP A 91 -1.66 6.73 16.35
N GLY A 92 -1.69 5.40 16.46
CA GLY A 92 -2.72 4.65 17.20
C GLY A 92 -4.08 4.52 16.50
N VAL A 93 -4.18 4.91 15.22
CA VAL A 93 -5.38 4.73 14.39
C VAL A 93 -5.16 3.58 13.43
N GLU A 94 -5.99 2.55 13.52
CA GLU A 94 -6.00 1.42 12.59
C GLU A 94 -6.59 1.82 11.24
N ILE A 95 -5.89 1.42 10.18
CA ILE A 95 -6.31 1.60 8.79
C ILE A 95 -7.09 0.33 8.40
N PRO A 96 -8.19 0.44 7.63
CA PRO A 96 -8.85 -0.71 7.04
C PRO A 96 -7.87 -1.62 6.28
N VAL A 97 -8.27 -2.87 6.06
CA VAL A 97 -7.41 -3.88 5.41
C VAL A 97 -6.90 -3.35 4.07
N LEU A 98 -5.59 -3.51 3.85
CA LEU A 98 -4.90 -3.13 2.64
C LEU A 98 -4.42 -4.39 1.91
N GLY A 99 -4.72 -4.53 0.61
CA GLY A 99 -4.05 -5.49 -0.25
C GLY A 99 -2.71 -4.93 -0.72
N ILE A 100 -1.66 -5.74 -0.63
CA ILE A 100 -0.31 -5.34 -1.00
C ILE A 100 0.17 -6.25 -2.11
N PHE A 101 0.30 -5.71 -3.32
CA PHE A 101 0.96 -6.36 -4.44
C PHE A 101 2.41 -5.94 -4.50
N VAL A 102 3.30 -6.91 -4.67
CA VAL A 102 4.74 -6.65 -4.81
C VAL A 102 5.18 -7.09 -6.19
N PHE A 103 5.70 -6.14 -6.96
CA PHE A 103 6.28 -6.34 -8.29
C PHE A 103 7.79 -6.08 -8.26
N LYS A 104 8.45 -6.31 -9.40
CA LYS A 104 9.90 -6.13 -9.51
C LYS A 104 10.35 -4.68 -9.34
N ASN A 105 9.52 -3.74 -9.77
CA ASN A 105 9.81 -2.31 -9.87
C ASN A 105 8.81 -1.41 -9.11
N GLY A 106 7.90 -2.00 -8.33
CA GLY A 106 6.84 -1.24 -7.69
C GLY A 106 6.07 -2.05 -6.65
N ILE A 107 5.24 -1.35 -5.89
CA ILE A 107 4.27 -1.92 -4.97
C ILE A 107 2.93 -1.26 -5.28
N GLU A 108 1.89 -2.06 -5.47
CA GLU A 108 0.53 -1.55 -5.50
C GLU A 108 -0.15 -1.81 -4.17
N ILE A 109 -0.96 -0.85 -3.73
CA ILE A 109 -1.78 -0.95 -2.53
C ILE A 109 -3.23 -0.79 -2.95
N ASP A 110 -4.00 -1.85 -2.82
CA ASP A 110 -5.45 -1.81 -3.00
C ASP A 110 -6.16 -1.66 -1.65
N PHE A 111 -7.38 -1.18 -1.69
CA PHE A 111 -8.26 -1.19 -0.54
C PHE A 111 -9.72 -1.28 -0.93
N ARG A 112 -10.54 -1.87 -0.06
CA ARG A 112 -11.99 -1.89 -0.23
C ARG A 112 -12.60 -0.59 0.26
N MET A 113 -13.42 0.05 -0.56
CA MET A 113 -14.21 1.23 -0.16
C MET A 113 -15.34 0.88 0.82
N GLY A 114 -15.98 1.89 1.38
CA GLY A 114 -17.21 1.76 2.14
C GLY A 114 -17.09 2.15 3.60
N ARG A 115 -18.00 1.59 4.40
CA ARG A 115 -18.30 2.03 5.79
C ARG A 115 -17.13 1.94 6.78
N ASP A 116 -16.11 1.15 6.45
CA ASP A 116 -14.95 0.99 7.32
C ASP A 116 -14.06 2.23 7.25
N TRP A 117 -14.16 3.04 6.18
CA TRP A 117 -13.47 4.32 6.05
C TRP A 117 -14.23 5.46 6.73
N ASN A 118 -13.48 6.27 7.47
CA ASN A 118 -13.96 7.48 8.14
C ASN A 118 -12.84 8.53 8.14
N PRO A 119 -13.12 9.79 8.55
CA PRO A 119 -12.10 10.83 8.50
C PRO A 119 -10.80 10.52 9.24
N ARG A 120 -10.85 9.74 10.34
CA ARG A 120 -9.67 9.42 11.15
C ARG A 120 -8.74 8.43 10.46
N ASN A 121 -9.27 7.34 9.91
CA ASN A 121 -8.43 6.32 9.28
C ASN A 121 -8.02 6.70 7.85
N VAL A 122 -8.76 7.58 7.17
CA VAL A 122 -8.27 8.25 5.94
C VAL A 122 -7.08 9.15 6.26
N ASP A 123 -7.11 9.96 7.33
CA ASP A 123 -5.94 10.74 7.76
C ASP A 123 -4.73 9.83 8.09
N ALA A 124 -4.97 8.71 8.78
CA ALA A 124 -3.93 7.72 9.08
C ALA A 124 -3.35 7.07 7.81
N PHE A 125 -4.19 6.77 6.82
CA PHE A 125 -3.75 6.22 5.53
C PHE A 125 -2.85 7.20 4.78
N PHE A 126 -3.23 8.47 4.64
CA PHE A 126 -2.35 9.45 4.00
C PHE A 126 -1.03 9.68 4.75
N ARG A 127 -1.03 9.57 6.09
CA ARG A 127 0.22 9.56 6.88
C ARG A 127 1.07 8.32 6.61
N LEU A 128 0.46 7.15 6.47
CA LEU A 128 1.15 5.93 6.06
C LEU A 128 1.81 6.15 4.71
N LEU A 129 1.09 6.64 3.70
CA LEU A 129 1.65 6.89 2.36
C LEU A 129 2.82 7.87 2.39
N ALA A 130 2.69 8.98 3.12
CA ALA A 130 3.77 9.93 3.30
C ALA A 130 4.98 9.32 4.04
N TYR A 131 4.76 8.36 4.92
CA TYR A 131 5.84 7.61 5.55
C TYR A 131 6.49 6.60 4.61
N LEU A 132 5.72 5.84 3.83
CA LEU A 132 6.25 4.91 2.83
C LEU A 132 7.10 5.65 1.79
N GLN A 133 6.66 6.80 1.29
CA GLN A 133 7.45 7.64 0.40
C GLN A 133 8.73 8.18 1.07
N SER A 134 8.75 8.35 2.40
CA SER A 134 9.99 8.72 3.11
C SER A 134 10.99 7.56 3.22
N LEU A 135 10.52 6.31 3.15
CA LEU A 135 11.39 5.13 3.08
C LEU A 135 11.98 4.92 1.69
N ALA A 136 11.28 5.40 0.67
CA ALA A 136 11.63 5.34 -0.74
C ALA A 136 11.42 6.71 -1.42
N PRO A 137 12.30 7.69 -1.19
CA PRO A 137 12.12 9.04 -1.73
C PRO A 137 12.12 9.10 -3.26
N GLU A 138 12.61 8.07 -3.93
CA GLU A 138 12.55 7.88 -5.37
C GLU A 138 11.15 7.52 -5.89
N SER A 139 10.24 7.07 -5.02
CA SER A 139 8.95 6.52 -5.44
C SER A 139 8.01 7.61 -5.95
N THR A 140 7.33 7.31 -7.05
CA THR A 140 6.16 8.07 -7.52
C THR A 140 4.89 7.41 -7.00
N ILE A 141 3.98 8.19 -6.39
CA ILE A 141 2.65 7.71 -5.99
C ILE A 141 1.62 8.21 -7.00
N GLN A 142 0.90 7.29 -7.63
CA GLN A 142 -0.09 7.57 -8.66
C GLN A 142 -1.24 6.57 -8.60
N SER A 143 -2.29 6.81 -9.38
CA SER A 143 -3.33 5.81 -9.61
C SER A 143 -2.78 4.63 -10.40
N ALA A 144 -3.14 3.39 -10.03
CA ALA A 144 -2.84 2.22 -10.86
C ALA A 144 -3.58 2.28 -12.21
N GLU A 145 -3.06 1.61 -13.23
CA GLU A 145 -3.60 1.66 -14.60
C GLU A 145 -4.90 0.87 -14.78
N THR A 146 -5.07 -0.26 -14.07
CA THR A 146 -6.19 -1.20 -14.32
C THR A 146 -7.33 -1.06 -13.32
N GLU A 147 -7.03 -0.89 -12.03
CA GLU A 147 -8.00 -0.74 -10.93
C GLU A 147 -7.72 0.56 -10.17
N GLY A 148 -7.65 1.67 -10.92
CA GLY A 148 -7.22 2.96 -10.40
C GLY A 148 -8.15 3.59 -9.37
N LEU A 149 -7.72 4.74 -8.87
CA LEU A 149 -8.51 5.60 -7.99
C LEU A 149 -9.75 6.14 -8.69
N MET A 150 -10.84 6.33 -7.93
CA MET A 150 -12.08 6.92 -8.43
C MET A 150 -11.90 8.36 -8.91
N ASP A 151 -11.07 9.11 -8.20
CA ASP A 151 -10.63 10.46 -8.54
C ASP A 151 -9.18 10.66 -8.07
N GLU A 152 -8.25 10.37 -8.98
CA GLU A 152 -6.83 10.57 -8.77
C GLU A 152 -6.49 12.03 -8.43
N GLY A 153 -7.18 13.00 -9.02
CA GLY A 153 -6.90 14.41 -8.83
C GLY A 153 -7.11 14.84 -7.38
N SER A 154 -8.24 14.47 -6.78
CA SER A 154 -8.50 14.75 -5.36
C SER A 154 -7.60 13.95 -4.43
N PHE A 155 -7.28 12.70 -4.76
CA PHE A 155 -6.38 11.88 -3.96
C PHE A 155 -4.98 12.47 -3.89
N LEU A 156 -4.38 12.81 -5.04
CA LEU A 156 -3.05 13.38 -5.10
C LEU A 156 -3.00 14.77 -4.45
N GLU A 157 -4.07 15.56 -4.55
CA GLU A 157 -4.16 16.83 -3.84
C GLU A 157 -4.17 16.63 -2.32
N ALA A 158 -4.95 15.68 -1.82
CA ALA A 158 -4.91 15.31 -0.40
C ALA A 158 -3.51 14.85 0.02
N LEU A 159 -2.87 13.96 -0.74
CA LEU A 159 -1.52 13.45 -0.45
C LEU A 159 -0.47 14.55 -0.34
N ARG A 160 -0.49 15.55 -1.24
CA ARG A 160 0.44 16.70 -1.20
C ARG A 160 0.40 17.44 0.14
N LEU A 161 -0.75 17.52 0.81
CA LEU A 161 -0.89 18.15 2.12
C LEU A 161 -0.03 17.44 3.19
N TYR A 162 0.17 16.13 3.07
CA TYR A 162 0.93 15.32 4.03
C TYR A 162 2.43 15.34 3.70
N LEU A 163 2.77 15.30 2.41
CA LEU A 163 4.16 15.41 1.95
C LEU A 163 4.76 16.78 2.30
N ALA A 164 4.01 17.86 2.11
CA ALA A 164 4.46 19.22 2.43
C ALA A 164 4.65 19.47 3.93
N ARG A 165 3.89 18.78 4.79
CA ARG A 165 3.99 18.92 6.27
C ARG A 165 5.23 18.25 6.85
N ARG A 166 5.73 17.17 6.22
CA ARG A 166 6.99 16.53 6.64
C ARG A 166 8.25 17.33 6.30
N GLY A 167 8.20 18.20 5.29
CA GLY A 167 9.27 19.19 5.06
C GLY A 167 9.45 20.19 6.21
N ARG A 168 8.52 20.25 7.18
CA ARG A 168 8.52 21.20 8.31
C ARG A 168 8.76 20.55 9.67
N THR A 169 8.87 19.22 9.75
CA THR A 169 9.14 18.50 10.99
C THR A 169 10.34 17.59 10.78
N LYS A 170 11.51 18.11 11.15
CA LYS A 170 12.70 17.29 11.42
C LYS A 170 12.44 16.55 12.75
N PRO A 171 12.88 15.30 12.92
CA PRO A 171 12.83 14.62 14.23
C PRO A 171 13.50 15.45 15.32
#